data_AF-A7TD87-F1
#
_entry.id   AF-A7TD87-F1
#
_cell.length_a   1.000
_cell.length_b   1.000
_cell.length_c   1.000
_cell.angle_alpha   90.00
_cell.angle_beta   90.00
_cell.angle_gamma   90.00
#
_symmetry.space_group_name_H-M   'P 1'
#
loop_
_entity.id
_entity.type
_entity.pdbx_description
1 polymer ?
#
loop_
_entity_poly.entity_id
_entity_poly.type
_entity_poly.pdbx_seq_one_letter_code
_entity_poly.pdbx_strand_id
1 'polypeptide(L)'
;PLTPWGPGRTLNHEKLTTPLTPRGPGHTLNHEKLTTPLTPKGPGRTLNHEKLTTPLTPRGPGHTLNHEKLTTPLTPKGPGRTLNHEKLTTPLTPRGPVRTLNHEKLMTPLTPRGPGHTL
;
A
#
# COMPACT_ATOMS: atom_id res chain seq x y z
N PRO A 1 -8.39 9.40 -14.84
CA PRO A 1 -7.45 9.14 -13.73
C PRO A 1 -7.14 10.45 -13.01
N LEU A 2 -7.32 10.50 -11.69
CA LEU A 2 -7.04 11.70 -10.90
C LEU A 2 -5.55 11.73 -10.51
N THR A 3 -4.92 12.91 -10.62
CA THR A 3 -3.49 13.09 -10.34
C THR A 3 -3.25 14.27 -9.38
N PRO A 4 -3.73 14.20 -8.13
CA PRO A 4 -3.47 15.26 -7.18
C PRO A 4 -1.95 15.44 -6.98
N TRP A 5 -1.51 16.69 -7.09
CA TRP A 5 -0.12 17.12 -7.02
C TRP A 5 0.09 18.09 -5.85
N GLY A 6 1.33 18.11 -5.34
CA GLY A 6 1.72 18.90 -4.17
C GLY A 6 1.85 18.05 -2.89
N PRO A 7 2.53 18.57 -1.86
CA PRO A 7 2.73 17.87 -0.59
C PRO A 7 1.48 17.87 0.29
N GLY A 8 1.42 16.99 1.30
CA GLY A 8 0.57 17.17 2.48
C GLY A 8 -0.93 17.01 2.25
N ARG A 9 -1.36 16.19 1.27
CA ARG A 9 -2.80 15.99 0.99
C ARG A 9 -3.35 14.77 1.71
N THR A 10 -4.54 14.94 2.29
CA THR A 10 -5.36 13.83 2.80
C THR A 10 -6.55 13.61 1.87
N LEU A 11 -6.78 12.37 1.45
CA LEU A 11 -7.96 11.97 0.72
C LEU A 11 -8.67 10.85 1.49
N ASN A 12 -9.97 11.03 1.74
CA ASN A 12 -10.80 10.02 2.38
C ASN A 12 -12.00 9.70 1.49
N HIS A 13 -12.23 8.42 1.23
CA HIS A 13 -13.33 7.93 0.40
C HIS A 13 -13.80 6.59 0.92
N GLU A 14 -15.10 6.36 1.15
CA GLU A 14 -15.60 5.01 1.44
C GLU A 14 -15.21 4.03 0.33
N LYS A 15 -15.42 4.44 -0.93
CA LYS A 15 -15.09 3.64 -2.11
C LYS A 15 -14.32 4.46 -3.13
N LEU A 16 -13.13 3.99 -3.49
CA LEU A 16 -12.37 4.57 -4.59
C LEU A 16 -12.62 3.78 -5.89
N THR A 17 -13.49 4.34 -6.72
CA THR A 17 -13.95 3.77 -8.00
C THR A 17 -13.25 4.33 -9.23
N THR A 18 -12.30 5.25 -9.04
CA THR A 18 -11.54 5.84 -10.15
C THR A 18 -10.04 5.71 -9.89
N PRO A 19 -9.24 5.36 -10.93
CA PRO A 19 -7.80 5.25 -10.77
C PRO A 19 -7.17 6.58 -10.32
N LEU A 20 -6.30 6.49 -9.33
CA LEU A 20 -5.64 7.64 -8.71
C LEU A 20 -4.12 7.45 -8.71
N THR A 21 -3.38 8.50 -9.05
CA THR A 21 -1.90 8.49 -9.09
C THR A 21 -1.37 9.73 -8.39
N PRO A 22 -1.53 9.84 -7.06
CA PRO A 22 -1.10 11.02 -6.32
C PRO A 22 0.43 11.13 -6.40
N ARG A 23 0.94 12.36 -6.57
CA ARG A 23 2.38 12.65 -6.69
C ARG A 23 2.83 13.65 -5.63
N GLY A 24 4.05 13.48 -5.13
CA GLY A 24 4.64 14.33 -4.09
C GLY A 24 4.79 13.63 -2.73
N PRO A 25 5.35 14.31 -1.72
CA PRO A 25 5.56 13.73 -0.39
C PRO A 25 4.32 13.90 0.51
N GLY A 26 4.22 13.10 1.58
CA GLY A 26 3.33 13.42 2.71
C GLY A 26 1.84 13.25 2.42
N HIS A 27 1.45 12.28 1.60
CA HIS A 27 0.02 12.05 1.33
C HIS A 27 -0.55 10.96 2.24
N THR A 28 -1.76 11.18 2.72
CA THR A 28 -2.56 10.17 3.41
C THR A 28 -3.77 9.83 2.54
N LEU A 29 -3.97 8.55 2.24
CA LEU A 29 -5.18 8.07 1.57
C LEU A 29 -5.85 7.02 2.45
N ASN A 30 -7.09 7.30 2.83
CA ASN A 30 -7.94 6.40 3.60
C ASN A 30 -9.14 5.99 2.74
N HIS A 31 -9.46 4.71 2.72
CA HIS A 31 -10.65 4.23 2.03
C HIS A 31 -11.10 2.85 2.49
N GLU A 32 -12.38 2.61 2.68
CA GLU A 32 -12.85 1.27 3.07
C GLU A 32 -12.59 0.26 1.94
N LYS A 33 -12.93 0.64 0.70
CA LYS A 33 -12.84 -0.27 -0.45
C LYS A 33 -12.14 0.36 -1.65
N LEU A 34 -11.11 -0.34 -2.13
CA LEU A 34 -10.44 -0.02 -3.39
C LEU A 34 -10.86 -0.99 -4.49
N THR A 35 -11.58 -0.48 -5.48
CA THR A 35 -12.02 -1.24 -6.66
C THR A 35 -11.36 -0.78 -7.96
N THR A 36 -10.34 0.06 -7.87
CA THR A 36 -9.56 0.50 -9.03
C THR A 36 -8.08 0.61 -8.69
N PRO A 37 -7.16 0.47 -9.68
CA PRO A 37 -5.74 0.56 -9.41
C PRO A 37 -5.33 1.90 -8.81
N LEU A 38 -4.46 1.83 -7.79
CA LEU A 38 -3.89 2.98 -7.10
C LEU A 38 -2.36 2.91 -7.14
N THR A 39 -1.72 3.97 -7.65
CA THR A 39 -0.25 4.01 -7.84
C THR A 39 0.35 5.30 -7.27
N PRO A 40 0.44 5.43 -5.94
CA PRO A 40 0.97 6.63 -5.31
C PRO A 40 2.49 6.70 -5.49
N LYS A 41 3.00 7.90 -5.81
CA LYS A 41 4.43 8.15 -6.10
C LYS A 41 4.98 9.25 -5.20
N GLY A 42 6.06 8.95 -4.49
CA GLY A 42 6.77 9.89 -3.62
C GLY A 42 6.99 9.33 -2.22
N PRO A 43 7.76 10.03 -1.39
CA PRO A 43 8.11 9.56 -0.04
C PRO A 43 7.01 9.85 0.98
N GLY A 44 7.06 9.14 2.12
CA GLY A 44 6.29 9.49 3.31
C GLY A 44 4.79 9.47 3.08
N ARG A 45 4.22 8.31 2.75
CA ARG A 45 2.77 8.18 2.51
C ARG A 45 2.14 7.18 3.45
N THR A 46 0.90 7.45 3.80
CA THR A 46 0.07 6.52 4.58
C THR A 46 -1.11 6.09 3.71
N LEU A 47 -1.32 4.78 3.63
CA LEU A 47 -2.39 4.15 2.87
C LEU A 47 -3.14 3.21 3.80
N ASN A 48 -4.35 3.58 4.21
CA ASN A 48 -5.19 2.75 5.07
C ASN A 48 -6.44 2.32 4.30
N HIS A 49 -6.76 1.02 4.37
CA HIS A 49 -7.96 0.50 3.75
C HIS A 49 -8.44 -0.81 4.34
N GLU A 50 -9.76 -1.03 4.42
CA GLU A 50 -10.26 -2.32 4.91
C GLU A 50 -10.06 -3.41 3.85
N LYS A 51 -10.46 -3.13 2.60
CA LYS A 51 -10.50 -4.13 1.54
C LYS A 51 -9.89 -3.66 0.24
N LEU A 52 -8.92 -4.45 -0.24
CA LEU A 52 -8.28 -4.25 -1.54
C LEU A 52 -8.64 -5.33 -2.54
N THR A 53 -9.43 -4.93 -3.55
CA THR A 53 -9.90 -5.83 -4.63
C THR A 53 -9.24 -5.56 -5.98
N THR A 54 -8.23 -4.68 -6.01
CA THR A 54 -7.46 -4.37 -7.22
C THR A 54 -6.00 -4.13 -6.87
N PRO A 55 -5.07 -4.25 -7.84
CA PRO A 55 -3.65 -4.08 -7.55
C PRO A 55 -3.30 -2.69 -7.00
N LEU A 56 -2.45 -2.69 -5.98
CA LEU A 56 -1.88 -1.47 -5.37
C LEU A 56 -0.35 -1.51 -5.51
N THR A 57 0.22 -0.44 -6.06
CA THR A 57 1.67 -0.36 -6.34
C THR A 57 2.26 0.97 -5.86
N PRO A 58 2.46 1.16 -4.55
CA PRO A 58 3.10 2.36 -4.01
C PRO A 58 4.59 2.37 -4.37
N ARG A 59 5.08 3.55 -4.76
CA ARG A 59 6.49 3.76 -5.14
C ARG A 59 7.11 4.92 -4.35
N GLY A 60 8.21 4.64 -3.69
CA GLY A 60 9.02 5.61 -2.93
C GLY A 60 9.45 5.04 -1.58
N PRO A 61 10.22 5.79 -0.80
CA PRO A 61 10.59 5.38 0.56
C PRO A 61 9.51 5.76 1.59
N GLY A 62 9.50 5.08 2.74
CA GLY A 62 8.72 5.53 3.89
C GLY A 62 7.20 5.43 3.72
N HIS A 63 6.71 4.37 3.07
CA HIS A 63 5.26 4.12 3.02
C HIS A 63 4.81 3.31 4.23
N THR A 64 3.71 3.72 4.82
CA THR A 64 2.92 2.91 5.75
C THR A 64 1.69 2.40 5.00
N LEU A 65 1.51 1.09 4.94
CA LEU A 65 0.32 0.45 4.41
C LEU A 65 -0.35 -0.35 5.52
N ASN A 66 -1.60 -0.03 5.83
CA ASN A 66 -2.44 -0.78 6.77
C ASN A 66 -3.69 -1.29 6.05
N HIS A 67 -4.02 -2.56 6.24
CA HIS A 67 -5.26 -3.12 5.72
C HIS A 67 -5.78 -4.38 6.39
N GLU A 68 -7.09 -4.53 6.50
CA GLU A 68 -7.66 -5.76 7.05
C GLU A 68 -7.53 -6.92 6.06
N LYS A 69 -7.94 -6.72 4.80
CA LYS A 69 -8.06 -7.81 3.83
C LYS A 69 -7.47 -7.47 2.46
N LEU A 70 -6.50 -8.29 2.06
CA LEU A 70 -5.94 -8.30 0.71
C LEU A 70 -6.49 -9.47 -0.10
N THR A 71 -7.21 -9.18 -1.18
CA THR A 71 -7.66 -10.21 -2.15
C THR A 71 -7.06 -10.03 -3.54
N THR A 72 -6.05 -9.17 -3.68
CA THR A 72 -5.31 -8.97 -4.93
C THR A 72 -3.83 -8.69 -4.66
N PRO A 73 -2.92 -8.96 -5.61
CA PRO A 73 -1.49 -8.79 -5.38
C PRO A 73 -1.11 -7.35 -4.98
N LEU A 74 -0.24 -7.24 -3.98
CA LEU A 74 0.33 -5.99 -3.50
C LEU A 74 1.85 -6.00 -3.73
N THR A 75 2.36 -4.99 -4.45
CA THR A 75 3.79 -4.91 -4.82
C THR A 75 4.38 -3.53 -4.47
N PRO A 76 4.65 -3.27 -3.18
CA PRO A 76 5.24 -2.00 -2.77
C PRO A 76 6.72 -1.93 -3.18
N LYS A 77 7.18 -0.74 -3.61
CA LYS A 77 8.55 -0.51 -4.11
C LYS A 77 9.22 0.66 -3.38
N GLY A 78 10.46 0.47 -2.93
CA GLY A 78 11.28 1.47 -2.20
C GLY A 78 11.47 1.18 -0.69
N PRO A 79 12.54 1.66 -0.06
CA PRO A 79 12.95 1.22 1.28
C PRO A 79 12.07 1.81 2.40
N GLY A 80 12.23 1.28 3.62
CA GLY A 80 11.75 1.95 4.83
C GLY A 80 10.25 1.87 5.05
N ARG A 81 9.60 0.81 4.57
CA ARG A 81 8.15 0.65 4.64
C ARG A 81 7.69 -0.09 5.88
N THR A 82 6.47 0.23 6.31
CA THR A 82 5.71 -0.54 7.30
C THR A 82 4.50 -1.14 6.61
N LEU A 83 4.33 -2.46 6.71
CA LEU A 83 3.20 -3.20 6.16
C LEU A 83 2.47 -3.88 7.31
N ASN A 84 1.23 -3.48 7.60
CA ASN A 84 0.38 -4.12 8.58
C ASN A 84 -0.87 -4.68 7.89
N HIS A 85 -1.24 -5.92 8.22
CA HIS A 85 -2.47 -6.51 7.74
C HIS A 85 -3.04 -7.64 8.58
N GLU A 86 -4.36 -7.84 8.55
CA GLU A 86 -4.94 -8.98 9.25
C GLU A 86 -4.90 -10.24 8.37
N LYS A 87 -5.35 -10.13 7.11
CA LYS A 87 -5.57 -11.30 6.24
C LYS A 87 -5.03 -11.11 4.82
N LEU A 88 -4.12 -12.00 4.45
CA LEU A 88 -3.55 -12.10 3.10
C LEU A 88 -4.08 -13.33 2.36
N THR A 89 -4.91 -13.14 1.33
CA THR A 89 -5.38 -14.25 0.46
C THR A 89 -4.73 -14.25 -0.92
N THR A 90 -3.79 -13.36 -1.17
CA THR A 90 -3.05 -13.25 -2.43
C THR A 90 -1.61 -12.83 -2.19
N PRO A 91 -0.66 -13.15 -3.08
CA PRO A 91 0.75 -12.88 -2.83
C PRO A 91 1.07 -11.42 -2.52
N LEU A 92 1.95 -11.23 -1.54
CA LEU A 92 2.58 -9.95 -1.22
C LEU A 92 4.05 -10.00 -1.63
N THR A 93 4.48 -9.09 -2.50
CA THR A 93 5.86 -9.04 -3.02
C THR A 93 6.50 -7.67 -2.80
N PRO A 94 6.93 -7.34 -1.56
CA PRO A 94 7.66 -6.12 -1.30
C PRO A 94 9.02 -6.13 -2.02
N ARG A 95 9.36 -5.03 -2.71
CA ARG A 95 10.66 -4.87 -3.38
C ARG A 95 11.52 -3.82 -2.68
N GLY A 96 12.69 -4.22 -2.18
CA GLY A 96 13.57 -3.43 -1.32
C GLY A 96 13.28 -3.62 0.17
N PRO A 97 14.09 -2.98 1.05
CA PRO A 97 14.01 -3.17 2.50
C PRO A 97 12.63 -2.83 3.07
N VAL A 98 12.15 -3.67 3.99
CA VAL A 98 10.91 -3.42 4.75
C VAL A 98 11.30 -3.25 6.21
N ARG A 99 10.93 -2.12 6.82
CA ARG A 99 11.23 -1.87 8.24
C ARG A 99 10.45 -2.80 9.15
N THR A 100 9.18 -3.00 8.82
CA THR A 100 8.26 -3.80 9.64
C THR A 100 7.23 -4.44 8.73
N LEU A 101 7.00 -5.73 8.92
CA LEU A 101 5.88 -6.45 8.35
C LEU A 101 5.15 -7.15 9.49
N ASN A 102 3.88 -6.80 9.71
CA ASN A 102 3.02 -7.45 10.71
C ASN A 102 1.83 -8.08 10.00
N HIS A 103 1.46 -9.29 10.43
CA HIS A 103 0.32 -10.01 9.92
C HIS A 103 -0.30 -10.97 10.94
N GLU A 104 -1.63 -11.12 10.90
CA GLU A 104 -2.29 -12.18 11.69
C GLU A 104 -2.42 -13.49 10.92
N LYS A 105 -2.82 -13.45 9.64
CA LYS A 105 -3.13 -14.63 8.84
C LYS A 105 -2.59 -14.53 7.41
N LEU A 106 -1.71 -15.47 7.05
CA LEU A 106 -1.26 -15.69 5.67
C LEU A 106 -1.89 -16.96 5.10
N MET A 107 -2.62 -16.82 3.99
CA MET A 107 -3.12 -17.96 3.20
C MET A 107 -2.34 -18.17 1.90
N THR A 108 -1.39 -17.27 1.62
CA THR A 108 -0.59 -17.29 0.40
C THR A 108 0.85 -16.87 0.71
N PRO A 109 1.80 -17.14 -0.20
CA PRO A 109 3.18 -16.78 0.03
C PRO A 109 3.40 -15.28 0.21
N LEU A 110 4.21 -14.97 1.22
CA LEU A 110 4.88 -13.69 1.35
C LEU A 110 6.28 -13.83 0.74
N THR A 111 6.60 -13.03 -0.27
CA THR A 111 7.90 -13.11 -0.97
C THR A 111 8.60 -11.75 -0.99
N PRO A 112 9.24 -11.36 0.12
CA PRO A 112 10.06 -10.15 0.15
C PRO A 112 11.27 -10.30 -0.76
N ARG A 113 11.56 -9.27 -1.57
CA ARG A 113 12.73 -9.22 -2.45
C ARG A 113 13.62 -8.05 -2.05
N GLY A 114 14.69 -8.32 -1.32
CA GLY A 114 15.69 -7.34 -0.91
C GLY A 114 16.32 -7.67 0.45
N PRO A 115 17.37 -6.94 0.85
CA PRO A 115 17.96 -7.08 2.19
C PRO A 115 17.09 -6.37 3.25
N GLY A 116 17.11 -6.88 4.50
CA GLY A 116 16.51 -6.23 5.67
C GLY A 116 15.00 -6.42 5.80
N HIS A 117 14.56 -7.66 6.03
CA HIS A 117 13.18 -8.00 6.37
C HIS A 117 13.14 -8.58 7.77
N THR A 118 12.41 -7.94 8.69
CA THR A 118 11.98 -8.54 9.96
C THR A 118 10.51 -8.90 9.79
N LEU A 119 10.20 -10.19 9.95
CA LEU A 119 8.85 -10.74 9.86
C LEU A 119 8.16 -10.74 11.22
#